data_AF-A0A238C113-F1
#
_entry.id   AF-A0A238C113-F1
#
_cell.length_a   1.000
_cell.length_b   1.000
_cell.length_c   1.000
_cell.angle_alpha   90.00
_cell.angle_beta   90.00
_cell.angle_gamma   90.00
#
_symmetry.space_group_name_H-M   'P 1'
#
loop_
_entity.id
_entity.type
_entity.pdbx_description
1 polymer ?
#
loop_
_entity_poly.entity_id
_entity_poly.type
_entity_poly.pdbx_seq_one_letter_code
_entity_poly.pdbx_strand_id
1 'polypeptide(L)'
;MPVLRIISLHMDTIMIQNLNKTNAYELLCLSSVDSYALEQTLVFIKTIMSQNEEIYCSDGSKPIYQHHPVAAVIGAASSQVSVMVASMLQLFKVPQISYSSTGTELSEKPRFAYFSRVVPPDNLQATAMAHVVSALGWTYVHAIAVTGAYGERGIDSFRAVAAELGVCIDGDVYKINRRWTNTQFKLVSLLLSYNIFQR
;
A
#
# COMPACT_ATOMS: atom_id res chain seq x y z
N MET A 1 17.52 3.71 -28.40
CA MET A 1 16.44 2.79 -28.00
C MET A 1 15.86 3.33 -26.70
N PRO A 2 14.52 3.47 -26.55
CA PRO A 2 13.94 3.94 -25.30
C PRO A 2 14.18 2.87 -24.22
N VAL A 3 14.97 3.21 -23.20
CA VAL A 3 15.21 2.33 -22.06
C VAL A 3 13.99 2.38 -21.14
N LEU A 4 13.35 1.23 -20.96
CA LEU A 4 12.24 1.05 -20.03
C LEU A 4 12.79 1.12 -18.60
N ARG A 5 12.45 2.18 -17.85
CA ARG A 5 12.77 2.27 -16.43
C ARG A 5 11.57 1.85 -15.59
N ILE A 6 11.75 0.74 -14.86
CA ILE A 6 10.82 0.21 -13.85
C ILE A 6 11.41 0.51 -12.49
N ILE A 7 10.63 1.15 -11.63
CA ILE A 7 11.02 1.39 -10.25
C ILE A 7 10.34 0.35 -9.37
N SER A 8 11.09 -0.34 -8.51
CA SER A 8 10.50 -1.22 -7.49
C SER A 8 10.59 -0.58 -6.12
N LEU A 9 9.44 -0.36 -5.50
CA LEU A 9 9.24 0.21 -4.18
C LEU A 9 8.98 -0.93 -3.20
N HIS A 10 10.08 -1.40 -2.60
CA HIS A 10 10.16 -2.53 -1.67
C HIS A 10 9.88 -3.88 -2.34
N MET A 11 10.86 -4.79 -2.28
CA MET A 11 10.70 -6.22 -2.43
C MET A 11 11.94 -6.83 -1.78
N ASP A 12 11.75 -7.85 -0.94
CA ASP A 12 12.82 -8.84 -0.76
C ASP A 12 13.31 -9.23 -2.15
N THR A 13 14.62 -9.21 -2.35
CA THR A 13 15.42 -9.14 -3.60
C THR A 13 15.11 -10.20 -4.70
N ILE A 14 14.02 -10.95 -4.60
CA ILE A 14 13.75 -12.22 -5.28
C ILE A 14 13.00 -12.06 -6.60
N MET A 15 12.16 -11.02 -6.78
CA MET A 15 11.25 -10.94 -7.96
C MET A 15 11.86 -10.32 -9.24
N ILE A 16 13.12 -9.86 -9.24
CA ILE A 16 13.72 -9.17 -10.41
C ILE A 16 15.09 -9.77 -10.79
N GLN A 17 15.24 -11.09 -10.72
CA GLN A 17 16.49 -11.74 -11.14
C GLN A 17 16.54 -12.16 -12.62
N ASN A 18 15.48 -11.94 -13.41
CA ASN A 18 15.38 -12.50 -14.78
C ASN A 18 15.02 -11.50 -15.91
N LEU A 19 15.26 -10.20 -15.74
CA LEU A 19 15.16 -9.24 -16.85
C LEU A 19 16.54 -9.00 -17.46
N ASN A 20 16.86 -9.75 -18.53
CA ASN A 20 18.11 -9.64 -19.27
C ASN A 20 18.38 -8.21 -19.80
N LYS A 21 19.48 -7.61 -19.32
CA LYS A 21 20.47 -6.72 -19.97
C LYS A 21 20.07 -5.56 -20.92
N THR A 22 18.81 -5.17 -21.05
CA THR A 22 18.41 -4.01 -21.91
C THR A 22 17.51 -2.96 -21.24
N ASN A 23 17.03 -3.23 -20.01
CA ASN A 23 16.16 -2.32 -19.27
C ASN A 23 16.92 -1.77 -18.06
N ALA A 24 17.10 -0.44 -17.97
CA ALA A 24 17.67 0.19 -16.78
C ALA A 24 16.57 0.28 -15.71
N TYR A 25 16.61 -0.57 -14.69
CA TYR A 25 15.72 -0.50 -13.54
C TYR A 25 16.35 0.32 -12.42
N GLU A 26 15.53 1.00 -11.62
CA GLU A 26 15.98 1.77 -10.47
C GLU A 26 15.28 1.25 -9.21
N LEU A 27 16.05 0.68 -8.29
CA LEU A 27 15.54 0.13 -7.03
C LEU A 27 15.57 1.22 -5.97
N LEU A 28 14.41 1.58 -5.44
CA LEU A 28 14.26 2.58 -4.38
C LEU A 28 13.70 1.88 -3.13
N CYS A 29 14.54 1.76 -2.10
CA CYS A 29 14.22 1.06 -0.87
C CYS A 29 13.32 1.92 0.03
N LEU A 30 12.00 1.78 -0.09
CA LEU A 30 11.11 2.39 0.88
C LEU A 30 11.17 1.61 2.19
N SER A 31 11.74 2.21 3.24
CA SER A 31 11.43 1.75 4.60
C SER A 31 9.93 1.90 4.85
N SER A 32 9.36 1.18 5.81
CA SER A 32 7.92 1.23 6.15
C SER A 32 7.45 2.59 6.72
N VAL A 33 8.25 3.64 6.53
CA VAL A 33 8.00 5.02 6.96
C VAL A 33 7.43 5.78 5.77
N ASP A 34 6.17 6.18 5.88
CA ASP A 34 5.41 6.85 4.83
C ASP A 34 6.13 8.08 4.24
N SER A 35 6.89 8.79 5.07
CA SER A 35 7.64 10.00 4.68
C SER A 35 8.71 9.75 3.63
N TYR A 36 9.41 8.61 3.72
CA TYR A 36 10.51 8.30 2.80
C TYR A 36 9.98 7.93 1.41
N ALA A 37 8.84 7.24 1.36
CA ALA A 37 8.11 6.96 0.12
C ALA A 37 7.79 8.20 -0.68
N LEU A 38 7.25 9.20 0.01
CA LEU A 38 6.86 10.45 -0.62
C LEU A 38 8.08 11.24 -1.11
N GLU A 39 9.15 11.28 -0.32
CA GLU A 39 10.40 11.95 -0.70
C GLU A 39 11.03 11.35 -1.95
N GLN A 40 11.10 10.00 -2.03
CA GLN A 40 11.61 9.34 -3.24
C GLN A 40 10.72 9.58 -4.46
N THR A 41 9.39 9.60 -4.26
CA THR A 41 8.43 9.92 -5.33
C THR A 41 8.58 11.38 -5.80
N LEU A 42 8.87 12.31 -4.88
CA LEU A 42 9.15 13.72 -5.18
C LEU A 42 10.45 13.91 -5.95
N VAL A 43 11.54 13.27 -5.53
CA VAL A 43 12.81 13.28 -6.26
C VAL A 43 12.59 12.78 -7.69
N PHE A 44 11.83 11.71 -7.85
CA PHE A 44 11.46 11.15 -9.14
C PHE A 44 10.66 12.14 -10.01
N ILE A 45 9.62 12.77 -9.46
CA ILE A 45 8.80 13.73 -10.21
C ILE A 45 9.57 14.99 -10.55
N LYS A 46 10.50 15.43 -9.70
CA LYS A 46 11.40 16.54 -10.03
C LYS A 46 12.17 16.26 -11.32
N THR A 47 12.61 15.03 -11.56
CA THR A 47 13.27 14.62 -12.81
C THR A 47 12.35 14.64 -14.02
N ILE A 48 11.03 14.43 -13.83
CA ILE A 48 10.04 14.59 -14.90
C ILE A 48 9.77 16.07 -15.17
N MET A 49 9.67 16.89 -14.12
CA MET A 49 9.36 18.32 -14.24
C MET A 49 10.52 19.16 -14.76
N SER A 50 11.78 18.74 -14.54
CA SER A 50 12.97 19.45 -15.02
C SER A 50 13.19 19.35 -16.54
N GLN A 51 12.22 18.81 -17.30
CA GLN A 51 12.22 18.79 -18.77
C GLN A 51 12.32 20.19 -19.42
N ASN A 52 12.07 21.27 -18.67
CA ASN A 52 12.01 22.64 -19.20
C ASN A 52 13.14 23.57 -18.74
N GLU A 53 14.15 23.09 -18.00
CA GLU A 53 15.33 23.92 -17.69
C GLU A 53 16.36 23.75 -18.81
N GLU A 54 16.71 24.85 -19.50
CA GLU A 54 17.82 24.88 -20.45
C GLU A 54 19.13 24.68 -19.68
N ILE A 55 19.55 23.42 -19.55
CA ILE A 55 20.83 23.06 -18.93
C ILE A 55 21.93 23.31 -19.97
N TYR A 56 22.84 24.23 -19.68
CA TYR A 56 24.02 24.49 -20.51
C TYR A 56 25.21 23.75 -19.92
N CYS A 57 25.93 22.97 -20.74
CA CYS A 57 27.22 22.42 -20.33
C CYS A 57 28.24 23.57 -20.23
N SER A 58 29.21 23.45 -19.32
CA SER A 58 30.27 24.45 -19.10
C SER A 58 31.16 24.69 -20.33
N ASP A 59 31.10 23.81 -21.32
CA ASP A 59 31.76 23.89 -22.62
C ASP A 59 30.87 24.48 -23.73
N GLY A 60 29.64 24.90 -23.41
CA GLY A 60 28.65 25.41 -24.37
C GLY A 60 28.05 24.35 -25.30
N SER A 61 28.35 23.06 -25.08
CA SER A 61 27.73 21.96 -25.84
C SER A 61 26.26 21.77 -25.44
N LYS A 62 25.45 21.26 -26.39
CA LYS A 62 24.09 20.81 -26.07
C LYS A 62 24.22 19.58 -25.18
N PRO A 63 23.61 19.55 -23.99
CA PRO A 63 23.68 18.36 -23.15
C PRO A 63 23.03 17.19 -23.89
N ILE A 64 23.73 16.06 -23.98
CA ILE A 64 23.14 14.81 -24.47
C ILE A 64 22.34 14.21 -23.32
N TYR A 65 21.13 14.71 -23.13
CA TYR A 65 20.17 14.12 -22.19
C TYR A 65 19.46 12.94 -22.86
N GLN A 66 19.81 11.72 -22.48
CA GLN A 66 18.90 10.59 -22.71
C GLN A 66 17.90 10.55 -21.56
N HIS A 67 16.83 11.35 -21.70
CA HIS A 67 15.67 11.22 -20.84
C HIS A 67 15.01 9.87 -21.07
N HIS A 68 15.05 9.02 -20.06
CA HIS A 68 14.34 7.75 -20.04
C HIS A 68 13.10 7.91 -19.19
N PRO A 69 11.91 8.12 -19.79
CA PRO A 69 10.68 8.21 -19.04
C PRO A 69 10.46 6.90 -18.28
N VAL A 70 10.11 7.00 -17.01
CA VAL A 70 9.70 5.83 -16.22
C VAL A 70 8.36 5.35 -16.74
N ALA A 71 8.31 4.07 -17.09
CA ALA A 71 7.12 3.49 -17.68
C ALA A 71 6.14 2.99 -16.62
N ALA A 72 6.64 2.58 -15.46
CA ALA A 72 5.81 2.10 -14.36
C ALA A 72 6.57 2.07 -13.03
N VAL A 73 5.80 2.11 -11.95
CA VAL A 73 6.27 1.92 -10.57
C VAL A 73 5.66 0.63 -10.02
N ILE A 74 6.48 -0.25 -9.47
CA ILE A 74 6.07 -1.46 -8.74
C ILE A 74 6.08 -1.13 -7.26
N GLY A 75 5.06 -1.58 -6.51
CA GLY A 75 4.86 -1.28 -5.09
C GLY A 75 3.76 -0.25 -4.85
N ALA A 76 3.62 0.31 -3.65
CA ALA A 76 4.35 -0.01 -2.43
C ALA A 76 3.75 -1.23 -1.71
N ALA A 77 4.41 -1.68 -0.63
CA ALA A 77 3.90 -2.75 0.23
C ALA A 77 2.64 -2.31 1.00
N SER A 78 2.77 -1.21 1.75
CA SER A 78 1.72 -0.67 2.62
C SER A 78 0.61 -0.01 1.81
N SER A 79 -0.66 -0.37 2.07
CA SER A 79 -1.82 0.26 1.40
C SER A 79 -1.85 1.77 1.60
N GLN A 80 -1.48 2.26 2.80
CA GLN A 80 -1.41 3.71 3.09
C GLN A 80 -0.39 4.42 2.20
N VAL A 81 0.79 3.82 2.06
CA VAL A 81 1.86 4.36 1.20
C VAL A 81 1.43 4.32 -0.26
N SER A 82 0.82 3.21 -0.71
CA SER A 82 0.33 3.09 -2.08
C SER A 82 -0.74 4.13 -2.39
N VAL A 83 -1.63 4.46 -1.46
CA VAL A 83 -2.59 5.57 -1.64
C VAL A 83 -1.88 6.90 -1.86
N MET A 84 -0.86 7.21 -1.06
CA MET A 84 -0.08 8.45 -1.20
C MET A 84 0.67 8.51 -2.52
N VAL A 85 1.39 7.44 -2.88
CA VAL A 85 2.17 7.35 -4.12
C VAL A 85 1.25 7.38 -5.34
N ALA A 86 0.14 6.63 -5.34
CA ALA A 86 -0.80 6.59 -6.46
C ALA A 86 -1.45 7.96 -6.70
N SER A 87 -1.79 8.69 -5.62
CA SER A 87 -2.36 10.04 -5.71
C SER A 87 -1.41 11.04 -6.39
N MET A 88 -0.12 10.78 -6.32
CA MET A 88 0.91 11.60 -6.94
C MET A 88 1.21 11.16 -8.38
N LEU A 89 1.45 9.85 -8.59
CA LEU A 89 1.78 9.28 -9.90
C LEU A 89 0.65 9.46 -10.93
N GLN A 90 -0.61 9.48 -10.49
CA GLN A 90 -1.75 9.74 -11.38
C GLN A 90 -1.68 11.10 -12.08
N LEU A 91 -1.07 12.12 -11.45
CA LEU A 91 -0.91 13.45 -12.04
C LEU A 91 0.00 13.43 -13.28
N PHE A 92 0.94 12.48 -13.29
CA PHE A 92 1.91 12.26 -14.36
C PHE A 92 1.54 11.06 -15.24
N LYS A 93 0.36 10.46 -15.03
CA LYS A 93 -0.14 9.27 -15.75
C LYS A 93 0.84 8.08 -15.71
N VAL A 94 1.62 7.98 -14.63
CA VAL A 94 2.56 6.88 -14.43
C VAL A 94 1.83 5.73 -13.75
N PRO A 95 1.74 4.54 -14.38
CA PRO A 95 1.08 3.40 -13.77
C PRO A 95 1.86 2.86 -12.57
N GLN A 96 1.12 2.53 -11.52
CA GLN A 96 1.62 1.87 -10.32
C GLN A 96 1.04 0.46 -10.19
N ILE A 97 1.88 -0.55 -9.97
CA ILE A 97 1.49 -1.95 -9.77
C ILE A 97 1.96 -2.42 -8.39
N SER A 98 1.07 -2.50 -7.41
CA SER A 98 1.41 -3.00 -6.08
C SER A 98 1.35 -4.53 -5.99
N TYR A 99 2.28 -5.10 -5.23
CA TYR A 99 2.35 -6.53 -4.94
C TYR A 99 1.74 -6.93 -3.58
N SER A 100 1.43 -5.97 -2.71
CA SER A 100 1.01 -6.26 -1.32
C SER A 100 -0.03 -5.28 -0.76
N SER A 101 -0.36 -4.19 -1.46
CA SER A 101 -1.39 -3.26 -0.99
C SER A 101 -2.78 -3.78 -1.30
N THR A 102 -3.48 -4.25 -0.28
CA THR A 102 -4.79 -4.91 -0.38
C THR A 102 -5.97 -4.02 0.04
N GLY A 103 -5.71 -2.78 0.47
CA GLY A 103 -6.74 -1.82 0.90
C GLY A 103 -7.87 -1.66 -0.14
N THR A 104 -9.13 -1.67 0.29
CA THR A 104 -10.27 -1.69 -0.63
C THR A 104 -10.41 -0.39 -1.42
N GLU A 105 -10.00 0.75 -0.83
CA GLU A 105 -10.09 2.08 -1.46
C GLU A 105 -9.25 2.19 -2.74
N LEU A 106 -8.18 1.42 -2.85
CA LEU A 106 -7.32 1.38 -4.04
C LEU A 106 -8.02 0.76 -5.26
N SER A 107 -9.20 0.17 -5.07
CA SER A 107 -10.05 -0.35 -6.15
C SER A 107 -10.93 0.74 -6.78
N GLU A 108 -11.03 1.94 -6.18
CA GLU A 108 -11.81 3.07 -6.69
C GLU A 108 -11.15 3.65 -7.96
N LYS A 109 -11.42 3.07 -9.13
CA LYS A 109 -10.82 3.47 -10.41
C LYS A 109 -11.00 4.95 -10.79
N PRO A 110 -12.13 5.61 -10.49
CA PRO A 110 -12.24 7.06 -10.71
C PRO A 110 -11.22 7.86 -9.90
N ARG A 111 -10.80 7.35 -8.74
CA ARG A 111 -9.83 8.00 -7.84
C ARG A 111 -8.40 7.55 -8.06
N PHE A 112 -8.18 6.32 -8.53
CA PHE A 112 -6.85 5.73 -8.74
C PHE A 112 -6.76 5.05 -10.12
N ALA A 113 -6.95 5.82 -11.19
CA ALA A 113 -7.04 5.31 -12.56
C ALA A 113 -5.77 4.56 -13.02
N TYR A 114 -4.61 5.00 -12.54
CA TYR A 114 -3.30 4.44 -12.89
C TYR A 114 -2.79 3.41 -11.87
N PHE A 115 -3.60 3.01 -10.88
CA PHE A 115 -3.22 2.00 -9.90
C PHE A 115 -3.75 0.61 -10.27
N SER A 116 -2.88 -0.38 -10.18
CA SER A 116 -3.20 -1.80 -10.29
C SER A 116 -2.48 -2.59 -9.20
N ARG A 117 -2.93 -3.81 -8.96
CA ARG A 117 -2.29 -4.74 -8.02
C ARG A 117 -2.48 -6.18 -8.44
N VAL A 118 -1.58 -7.05 -8.00
CA VAL A 118 -1.63 -8.50 -8.25
C VAL A 118 -2.25 -9.29 -7.09
N VAL A 119 -2.68 -8.60 -6.04
CA VAL A 119 -3.32 -9.19 -4.85
C VAL A 119 -4.78 -8.77 -4.75
N PRO A 120 -5.66 -9.62 -4.21
CA PRO A 120 -7.08 -9.29 -4.05
C PRO A 120 -7.31 -8.16 -3.02
N PRO A 121 -8.45 -7.44 -3.11
CA PRO A 121 -8.89 -6.49 -2.10
C PRO A 121 -9.28 -7.15 -0.76
N ASP A 122 -9.11 -6.40 0.34
CA ASP A 122 -9.42 -6.86 1.71
C ASP A 122 -10.90 -7.18 1.96
N ASN A 123 -11.83 -6.65 1.15
CA ASN A 123 -13.26 -6.97 1.30
C ASN A 123 -13.53 -8.47 1.09
N LEU A 124 -12.78 -9.13 0.20
CA LEU A 124 -12.90 -10.57 -0.02
C LEU A 124 -12.40 -11.35 1.20
N GLN A 125 -11.26 -10.94 1.77
CA GLN A 125 -10.73 -11.55 2.99
C GLN A 125 -11.67 -11.32 4.18
N ALA A 126 -12.20 -10.11 4.33
CA ALA A 126 -13.15 -9.76 5.37
C ALA A 126 -14.46 -10.56 5.28
N THR A 127 -14.97 -10.75 4.06
CA THR A 127 -16.14 -11.61 3.79
C THR A 127 -15.85 -13.04 4.22
N ALA A 128 -14.71 -13.60 3.81
CA ALA A 128 -14.31 -14.95 4.20
C ALA A 128 -14.18 -15.10 5.72
N MET A 129 -13.58 -14.12 6.41
CA MET A 129 -13.47 -14.12 7.87
C MET A 129 -14.84 -14.11 8.56
N ALA A 130 -15.78 -13.30 8.08
CA ALA A 130 -17.14 -13.24 8.64
C ALA A 130 -17.87 -14.58 8.48
N HIS A 131 -17.75 -15.23 7.32
CA HIS A 131 -18.29 -16.57 7.10
C HIS A 131 -17.65 -17.63 8.00
N VAL A 132 -16.34 -17.58 8.24
CA VAL A 132 -15.66 -18.49 9.17
C VAL A 132 -16.20 -18.32 10.59
N VAL A 133 -16.31 -17.07 11.07
CA VAL A 133 -16.85 -16.77 12.41
C VAL A 133 -18.28 -17.29 12.55
N SER A 134 -19.13 -17.05 11.55
CA SER A 134 -20.50 -17.54 11.51
C SER A 134 -20.56 -19.08 11.49
N ALA A 135 -19.72 -19.74 10.68
CA ALA A 135 -19.66 -21.21 10.60
C ALA A 135 -19.19 -21.87 11.90
N LEU A 136 -18.40 -21.16 12.71
CA LEU A 136 -17.98 -21.61 14.05
C LEU A 136 -19.07 -21.40 15.12
N GLY A 137 -20.22 -20.81 14.76
CA GLY A 137 -21.31 -20.52 15.69
C GLY A 137 -21.02 -19.35 16.64
N TRP A 138 -20.01 -18.52 16.35
CA TRP A 138 -19.68 -17.36 17.15
C TRP A 138 -20.61 -16.19 16.80
N THR A 139 -21.40 -15.74 17.77
CA THR A 139 -22.32 -14.60 17.61
C THR A 139 -21.75 -13.30 18.17
N TYR A 140 -20.65 -13.37 18.92
CA TYR A 140 -20.05 -12.24 19.62
C TYR A 140 -18.52 -12.29 19.51
N VAL A 141 -17.91 -11.24 18.97
CA VAL A 141 -16.45 -11.16 18.77
C VAL A 141 -15.90 -9.80 19.15
N HIS A 142 -14.63 -9.74 19.52
CA HIS A 142 -13.88 -8.49 19.59
C HIS A 142 -13.06 -8.29 18.32
N ALA A 143 -12.84 -7.04 17.95
CA ALA A 143 -12.07 -6.67 16.78
C ALA A 143 -10.90 -5.76 17.14
N ILE A 144 -9.74 -6.08 16.57
CA ILE A 144 -8.54 -5.22 16.61
C ILE A 144 -8.18 -4.89 15.16
N ALA A 145 -7.94 -3.62 14.88
CA ALA A 145 -7.53 -3.14 13.57
C ALA A 145 -6.28 -2.28 13.65
N VAL A 146 -5.38 -2.42 12.68
CA VAL A 146 -4.24 -1.51 12.55
C VAL A 146 -4.72 -0.15 12.03
N THR A 147 -4.24 0.95 12.60
CA THR A 147 -4.59 2.30 12.18
C THR A 147 -4.22 2.58 10.72
N GLY A 148 -5.14 3.22 10.02
CA GLY A 148 -5.11 3.70 8.64
C GLY A 148 -5.60 2.69 7.59
N ALA A 149 -5.49 3.07 6.30
CA ALA A 149 -6.13 2.44 5.12
C ALA A 149 -6.42 0.94 5.22
N TYR A 150 -5.38 0.11 5.35
CA TYR A 150 -5.52 -1.35 5.39
C TYR A 150 -6.43 -1.85 6.53
N GLY A 151 -6.09 -1.55 7.79
CA GLY A 151 -6.82 -2.13 8.92
C GLY A 151 -8.21 -1.51 9.09
N GLU A 152 -8.36 -0.20 8.85
CA GLU A 152 -9.64 0.48 9.00
C GLU A 152 -10.65 0.09 7.92
N ARG A 153 -10.24 0.05 6.65
CA ARG A 153 -11.13 -0.41 5.57
C ARG A 153 -11.43 -1.90 5.64
N GLY A 154 -10.45 -2.70 6.08
CA GLY A 154 -10.63 -4.13 6.29
C GLY A 154 -11.68 -4.41 7.36
N ILE A 155 -11.61 -3.73 8.51
CA ILE A 155 -12.59 -3.95 9.58
C ILE A 155 -13.98 -3.40 9.24
N ASP A 156 -14.08 -2.30 8.50
CA ASP A 156 -15.37 -1.80 8.01
C ASP A 156 -16.04 -2.83 7.09
N SER A 157 -15.26 -3.45 6.20
CA SER A 157 -15.76 -4.51 5.31
C SER A 157 -16.20 -5.75 6.09
N PHE A 158 -15.44 -6.13 7.13
CA PHE A 158 -15.80 -7.26 7.99
C PHE A 158 -17.08 -6.97 8.76
N ARG A 159 -17.21 -5.78 9.36
CA ARG A 159 -18.38 -5.37 10.14
C ARG A 159 -19.66 -5.40 9.30
N ALA A 160 -19.59 -4.99 8.04
CA ALA A 160 -20.74 -5.03 7.13
C ALA A 160 -21.25 -6.47 6.92
N VAL A 161 -20.35 -7.40 6.58
CA VAL A 161 -20.73 -8.81 6.33
C VAL A 161 -21.08 -9.53 7.63
N ALA A 162 -20.36 -9.26 8.72
CA ALA A 162 -20.63 -9.84 10.04
C ALA A 162 -22.05 -9.50 10.53
N ALA A 163 -22.50 -8.26 10.34
CA ALA A 163 -23.85 -7.83 10.70
C ALA A 163 -24.92 -8.60 9.90
N GLU A 164 -24.71 -8.84 8.61
CA GLU A 164 -25.61 -9.64 7.77
C GLU A 164 -25.69 -11.11 8.22
N LEU A 165 -24.60 -11.64 8.77
CA LEU A 165 -24.49 -13.01 9.29
C LEU A 165 -24.90 -13.14 10.77
N GLY A 166 -25.41 -12.08 11.40
CA GLY A 166 -25.84 -12.09 12.80
C GLY A 166 -24.70 -12.14 13.82
N VAL A 167 -23.49 -11.72 13.43
CA VAL A 167 -22.31 -11.63 14.29
C VAL A 167 -22.15 -10.20 14.80
N CYS A 168 -22.16 -10.03 16.12
CA CYS A 168 -21.97 -8.74 16.78
C CYS A 168 -20.49 -8.51 17.14
N ILE A 169 -20.00 -7.29 16.91
CA ILE A 169 -18.69 -6.85 17.40
C ILE A 169 -18.90 -6.15 18.75
N ASP A 170 -18.27 -6.65 19.81
CA ASP A 170 -18.38 -6.08 21.14
C ASP A 170 -17.58 -4.79 21.28
N GLY A 171 -18.29 -3.73 21.67
CA GLY A 171 -17.72 -2.41 21.88
C GLY A 171 -17.09 -1.83 20.60
N ASP A 172 -16.11 -0.96 20.82
CA ASP A 172 -15.37 -0.32 19.74
C ASP A 172 -14.24 -1.22 19.22
N VAL A 173 -13.95 -1.08 17.92
CA VAL A 173 -12.77 -1.72 17.32
C VAL A 173 -11.51 -1.08 17.91
N TYR A 174 -10.65 -1.90 18.50
CA TYR A 174 -9.38 -1.43 19.07
C TYR A 174 -8.41 -1.08 17.95
N LYS A 175 -8.10 0.20 17.79
CA LYS A 175 -7.15 0.68 16.80
C LYS A 175 -5.72 0.65 17.35
N ILE A 176 -4.83 -0.09 16.68
CA ILE A 176 -3.42 -0.24 17.08
C ILE A 176 -2.48 0.41 16.05
N ASN A 177 -1.40 1.03 16.52
CA ASN A 177 -0.40 1.58 15.60
C ASN A 177 0.61 0.48 15.20
N ARG A 178 1.08 0.48 13.95
CA ARG A 178 2.11 -0.48 13.48
C ARG A 178 3.43 -0.40 14.26
N ARG A 179 3.70 0.74 14.90
CA ARG A 179 4.89 0.94 15.74
C ARG A 179 4.73 0.39 17.15
N TRP A 180 3.57 -0.19 17.49
CA TRP A 180 3.36 -0.76 18.80
C TRP A 180 4.26 -1.96 19.05
N THR A 181 4.70 -2.08 20.28
CA THR A 181 5.52 -3.19 20.76
C THR A 181 4.66 -4.39 21.15
N ASN A 182 5.28 -5.56 21.20
CA ASN A 182 4.62 -6.79 21.67
C ASN A 182 4.01 -6.64 23.07
N THR A 183 4.58 -5.80 23.94
CA THR A 183 4.06 -5.54 25.28
C THR A 183 2.70 -4.83 25.21
N GLN A 184 2.57 -3.82 24.34
CA GLN A 184 1.31 -3.10 24.13
C GLN A 184 0.24 -4.02 23.53
N PHE A 185 0.63 -4.89 22.58
CA PHE A 185 -0.29 -5.87 22.01
C PHE A 185 -0.79 -6.88 23.05
N LYS A 186 0.11 -7.40 23.90
CA LYS A 186 -0.26 -8.30 25.01
C LYS A 186 -1.22 -7.64 26.00
N LEU A 187 -1.01 -6.37 26.34
CA LEU A 187 -1.90 -5.63 27.22
C LEU A 187 -3.32 -5.53 26.64
N VAL A 188 -3.46 -5.18 25.36
CA VAL A 188 -4.79 -5.14 24.71
C VAL A 188 -5.43 -6.52 24.65
N SER A 189 -4.65 -7.56 24.33
CA SER A 189 -5.17 -8.93 24.33
C SER A 189 -5.67 -9.35 25.72
N LEU A 190 -4.96 -8.99 26.80
CA LEU A 190 -5.39 -9.28 28.17
C LEU A 190 -6.66 -8.51 28.55
N LEU A 191 -6.76 -7.23 28.17
CA LEU A 191 -7.96 -6.43 28.42
C LEU A 191 -9.19 -7.00 27.71
N LEU A 192 -9.03 -7.41 26.45
CA LEU A 192 -10.10 -8.04 25.68
C LEU A 192 -10.52 -9.38 26.30
N SER A 193 -9.55 -10.23 26.65
CA SER A 193 -9.86 -11.51 27.31
C SER A 193 -10.57 -11.31 28.65
N TYR A 194 -10.17 -10.32 29.43
CA TYR A 194 -10.82 -10.03 30.71
C TYR A 194 -12.29 -9.61 30.55
N ASN A 195 -12.60 -8.79 29.55
CA ASN A 195 -13.97 -8.34 29.28
C ASN A 195 -14.90 -9.49 28.85
N ILE A 196 -14.37 -10.53 28.20
CA ILE A 196 -15.14 -11.74 27.84
C ILE A 196 -15.60 -12.50 29.09
N PHE A 197 -14.79 -12.56 30.15
CA PHE A 197 -15.12 -13.33 31.37
C PHE A 197 -16.04 -12.59 32.37
N GLN A 198 -16.37 -11.32 32.11
CA GLN A 198 -17.23 -10.51 32.98
C GLN A 198 -18.69 -10.44 32.50
N ARG A 199 -19.07 -11.18 31.46
CA ARG A 199 -20.43 -11.32 30.92
C ARG A 199 -20.82 -12.78 30.80
#